data_AF-A0A080M8N4-F1
#
_entry.id   AF-A0A080M8N4-F1
#
_cell.length_a   1.000
_cell.length_b   1.000
_cell.length_c   1.000
_cell.angle_alpha   90.00
_cell.angle_beta   90.00
_cell.angle_gamma   90.00
#
_symmetry.space_group_name_H-M   'P 1'
#
loop_
_entity.id
_entity.type
_entity.pdbx_description
1 polymer ?
#
loop_
_entity_poly.entity_id
_entity_poly.type
_entity_poly.pdbx_seq_one_letter_code
_entity_poly.pdbx_strand_id
1 'polypeptide(L)'
;MSLAEKAALRTWGQAVAALAFQFQPNPPAWPRSKPKIPDAAWQAFRELMEAFYRKSLRSGLPYAANGTPVSSGGMTYAGFLRAFRAAHQLNPVAHAREVCVLCGGPLGQTPEVDHWIAVSAFPLLSVCADNLLPICGECNSTSNEGDQPVHTQGVFDDWFHPYLRPGHGALHLDYVLQTQSITCAATDAADTARVTNLDKLLNLASRWTREFKAEYAKQQSVLIGRERRRIARGQAEHTQAEIRAHLLTVQDELVATEPFHEVHRVLCAAMLEQSRVAAWQTELGLVT
;
A
#
# COMPACT_ATOMS: atom_id res chain seq x y z
N MET A 1 17.85 -34.34 11.71
CA MET A 1 17.93 -33.33 12.78
C MET A 1 17.88 -33.98 14.15
N SER A 2 18.74 -33.59 15.08
CA SER A 2 18.72 -33.98 16.49
C SER A 2 17.54 -33.36 17.25
N LEU A 3 17.27 -33.84 18.47
CA LEU A 3 16.24 -33.24 19.34
C LEU A 3 16.57 -31.79 19.69
N ALA A 4 17.84 -31.46 19.93
CA ALA A 4 18.29 -30.10 20.22
C ALA A 4 18.07 -29.17 19.03
N GLU A 5 18.36 -29.63 17.80
CA GLU A 5 18.12 -28.85 16.58
C GLU A 5 16.63 -28.61 16.33
N LYS A 6 15.78 -29.63 16.57
CA LYS A 6 14.32 -29.49 16.49
C LYS A 6 13.80 -28.48 17.51
N ALA A 7 14.32 -28.52 18.75
CA ALA A 7 13.96 -27.56 19.78
C ALA A 7 14.40 -26.14 19.40
N ALA A 8 15.62 -25.96 18.88
CA ALA A 8 16.13 -24.67 18.42
C ALA A 8 15.27 -24.09 17.28
N LEU A 9 14.92 -24.89 16.28
CA LEU A 9 14.04 -24.47 15.19
C LEU A 9 12.63 -24.13 15.70
N ARG A 10 12.08 -24.92 16.63
CA ARG A 10 10.76 -24.65 17.23
C ARG A 10 10.74 -23.35 18.00
N THR A 11 11.72 -23.10 18.88
CA THR A 11 11.81 -21.86 19.67
C THR A 11 11.95 -20.66 18.75
N TRP A 12 12.82 -20.75 17.73
CA TRP A 12 12.96 -19.71 16.72
C TRP A 12 11.65 -19.46 15.97
N GLY A 13 10.98 -20.53 15.53
CA GLY A 13 9.72 -20.43 14.79
C GLY A 13 8.59 -19.84 15.62
N GLN A 14 8.48 -20.19 16.90
CA GLN A 14 7.50 -19.58 17.81
C GLN A 14 7.76 -18.09 17.99
N ALA A 15 9.03 -17.68 18.10
CA ALA A 15 9.38 -16.27 18.16
C ALA A 15 9.04 -15.55 16.86
N VAL A 16 9.35 -16.12 15.68
CA VAL A 16 9.05 -15.52 14.37
C VAL A 16 7.55 -15.51 14.03
N ALA A 17 6.77 -16.47 14.51
CA ALA A 17 5.33 -16.49 14.30
C ALA A 17 4.60 -15.46 15.18
N ALA A 18 5.23 -14.98 16.25
CA ALA A 18 4.70 -14.03 17.21
C ALA A 18 4.77 -12.56 16.72
N LEU A 19 4.65 -12.32 15.41
CA LEU A 19 4.88 -11.01 14.79
C LEU A 19 3.98 -9.92 15.37
N ALA A 20 2.71 -10.23 15.61
CA ALA A 20 1.76 -9.32 16.24
C ALA A 20 2.24 -8.74 17.58
N PHE A 21 3.02 -9.51 18.37
CA PHE A 21 3.54 -9.04 19.65
C PHE A 21 4.66 -7.99 19.50
N GLN A 22 5.27 -7.86 18.32
CA GLN A 22 6.28 -6.82 18.06
C GLN A 22 5.69 -5.40 18.02
N PHE A 23 4.36 -5.28 17.95
CA PHE A 23 3.65 -4.00 17.89
C PHE A 23 2.93 -3.66 19.20
N GLN A 24 3.15 -4.45 20.26
CA GLN A 24 2.60 -4.22 21.59
C GLN A 24 3.58 -3.43 22.47
N PRO A 25 3.12 -2.79 23.56
CA PRO A 25 4.01 -2.18 24.55
C PRO A 25 4.97 -3.24 25.13
N ASN A 26 6.28 -3.00 25.03
CA ASN A 26 7.36 -3.92 25.44
C ASN A 26 7.39 -5.24 24.65
N PRO A 27 7.75 -5.19 23.35
CA PRO A 27 7.78 -6.39 22.51
C PRO A 27 8.84 -7.40 22.99
N PRO A 28 8.59 -8.71 22.85
CA PRO A 28 9.60 -9.73 23.14
C PRO A 28 10.76 -9.63 22.14
N ALA A 29 11.93 -10.15 22.51
CA ALA A 29 13.08 -10.15 21.61
C ALA A 29 12.80 -10.94 20.32
N TRP A 30 12.93 -10.30 19.17
CA TRP A 30 12.81 -10.95 17.87
C TRP A 30 14.12 -11.62 17.43
N PRO A 31 14.07 -12.77 16.74
CA PRO A 31 15.27 -13.40 16.21
C PRO A 31 16.01 -12.53 15.19
N ARG A 32 17.32 -12.42 15.34
CA ARG A 32 18.20 -11.65 14.42
C ARG A 32 18.91 -12.52 13.38
N SER A 33 18.83 -13.83 13.53
CA SER A 33 19.51 -14.81 12.68
C SER A 33 18.76 -16.13 12.66
N LYS A 34 19.12 -17.00 11.71
CA LYS A 34 18.61 -18.38 11.63
C LYS A 34 18.96 -19.17 12.91
N PRO A 35 18.14 -20.16 13.30
CA PRO A 35 18.46 -20.99 14.45
C PRO A 35 19.79 -21.73 14.23
N LYS A 36 20.45 -22.09 15.33
CA LYS A 36 21.71 -22.85 15.32
C LYS A 36 21.46 -24.31 14.92
N ILE A 37 21.17 -24.53 13.63
CA ILE A 37 20.97 -25.84 12.99
C ILE A 37 21.88 -25.95 11.75
N PRO A 38 22.18 -27.18 11.28
CA PRO A 38 22.95 -27.39 10.07
C PRO A 38 22.34 -26.69 8.85
N ASP A 39 23.18 -26.18 7.95
CA ASP A 39 22.74 -25.44 6.76
C ASP A 39 21.82 -26.26 5.85
N ALA A 40 22.11 -27.55 5.69
CA ALA A 40 21.24 -28.46 4.92
C ALA A 40 19.83 -28.56 5.53
N ALA A 41 19.71 -28.57 6.86
CA ALA A 41 18.41 -28.61 7.54
C ALA A 41 17.67 -27.28 7.39
N TRP A 42 18.39 -26.16 7.46
CA TRP A 42 17.81 -24.83 7.20
C TRP A 42 17.32 -24.69 5.75
N GLN A 43 18.10 -25.18 4.78
CA GLN A 43 17.71 -25.16 3.37
C GLN A 43 16.46 -26.00 3.12
N ALA A 44 16.38 -27.21 3.69
CA ALA A 44 15.18 -28.05 3.58
C ALA A 44 13.94 -27.39 4.22
N PHE A 45 14.11 -26.73 5.37
CA PHE A 45 13.03 -25.96 6.01
C PHE A 45 12.56 -24.81 5.12
N ARG A 46 13.49 -24.05 4.54
CA ARG A 46 13.20 -22.96 3.62
C ARG A 46 12.43 -23.44 2.39
N GLU A 47 12.89 -24.51 1.76
CA GLU A 47 12.22 -25.11 0.59
C GLU A 47 10.79 -25.53 0.92
N LEU A 48 10.56 -26.11 2.11
CA LEU A 48 9.23 -26.48 2.57
C LEU A 48 8.31 -25.26 2.76
N MET A 49 8.79 -24.20 3.41
CA MET A 49 7.96 -23.01 3.69
C MET A 49 7.62 -22.23 2.42
N GLU A 50 8.58 -22.11 1.49
CA GLU A 50 8.37 -21.41 0.23
C GLU A 50 7.59 -22.24 -0.79
N ALA A 51 7.47 -23.57 -0.59
CA ALA A 51 6.85 -24.46 -1.56
C ALA A 51 5.41 -24.04 -1.91
N PHE A 52 4.65 -23.47 -0.97
CA PHE A 52 3.27 -23.01 -1.20
C PHE A 52 3.17 -21.95 -2.30
N TYR A 53 4.18 -21.09 -2.42
CA TYR A 53 4.23 -20.00 -3.40
C TYR A 53 4.94 -20.38 -4.70
N ARG A 54 5.64 -21.54 -4.72
CA ARG A 54 6.32 -22.08 -5.89
C ARG A 54 5.34 -22.84 -6.81
N LYS A 55 5.73 -22.98 -8.09
CA LYS A 55 4.92 -23.59 -9.16
C LYS A 55 4.34 -24.98 -8.83
N SER A 56 4.98 -25.76 -7.97
CA SER A 56 4.60 -27.14 -7.65
C SER A 56 3.38 -27.27 -6.72
N LEU A 57 3.10 -26.30 -5.83
CA LEU A 57 1.94 -26.33 -4.92
C LEU A 57 0.85 -25.30 -5.27
N ARG A 58 1.04 -24.47 -6.31
CA ARG A 58 -0.03 -23.60 -6.85
C ARG A 58 -1.30 -24.37 -7.22
N SER A 59 -1.15 -25.63 -7.63
CA SER A 59 -2.26 -26.53 -8.02
C SER A 59 -3.12 -27.03 -6.85
N GLY A 60 -2.73 -26.74 -5.59
CA GLY A 60 -3.53 -27.05 -4.42
C GLY A 60 -2.74 -27.74 -3.31
N LEU A 61 -3.01 -27.34 -2.07
CA LEU A 61 -2.67 -28.09 -0.87
C LEU A 61 -3.87 -28.96 -0.45
N PRO A 62 -3.67 -30.15 0.12
CA PRO A 62 -4.75 -31.00 0.62
C PRO A 62 -5.31 -30.51 1.96
N TYR A 63 -5.51 -29.20 2.12
CA TYR A 63 -6.10 -28.58 3.31
C TYR A 63 -7.20 -27.58 2.90
N ALA A 64 -8.27 -27.49 3.68
CA ALA A 64 -9.27 -26.43 3.59
C ALA A 64 -8.69 -25.09 4.09
N ALA A 65 -9.43 -23.99 3.90
CA ALA A 65 -9.01 -22.64 4.32
C ALA A 65 -8.69 -22.52 5.82
N ASN A 66 -9.31 -23.35 6.64
CA ASN A 66 -9.10 -23.41 8.09
C ASN A 66 -7.97 -24.38 8.50
N GLY A 67 -7.20 -24.91 7.54
CA GLY A 67 -6.11 -25.85 7.79
C GLY A 67 -6.53 -27.32 7.97
N THR A 68 -7.82 -27.64 7.87
CA THR A 68 -8.30 -29.04 7.99
C THR A 68 -7.88 -29.86 6.77
N PRO A 69 -7.26 -31.05 6.91
CA PRO A 69 -6.94 -31.90 5.77
C PRO A 69 -8.18 -32.29 4.96
N VAL A 70 -8.09 -32.31 3.63
CA VAL A 70 -9.17 -32.73 2.72
C VAL A 70 -8.67 -33.67 1.63
N SER A 71 -9.52 -34.63 1.24
CA SER A 71 -9.22 -35.61 0.19
C SER A 71 -9.42 -35.08 -1.24
N SER A 72 -10.15 -33.98 -1.41
CA SER A 72 -10.37 -33.31 -2.70
C SER A 72 -10.74 -31.83 -2.47
N GLY A 73 -10.41 -30.95 -3.42
CA GLY A 73 -10.85 -29.55 -3.38
C GLY A 73 -10.13 -28.67 -2.33
N GLY A 74 -8.89 -29.02 -1.98
CA GLY A 74 -8.09 -28.23 -1.05
C GLY A 74 -7.64 -26.88 -1.60
N MET A 75 -7.01 -26.07 -0.75
CA MET A 75 -6.70 -24.67 -0.99
C MET A 75 -5.68 -24.52 -2.13
N THR A 76 -6.06 -23.83 -3.20
CA THR A 76 -5.15 -23.39 -4.25
C THR A 76 -4.63 -21.99 -3.96
N TYR A 77 -3.50 -21.61 -4.55
CA TYR A 77 -3.00 -20.24 -4.44
C TYR A 77 -4.04 -19.23 -4.97
N ALA A 78 -4.72 -19.54 -6.07
CA ALA A 78 -5.78 -18.70 -6.62
C ALA A 78 -7.00 -18.57 -5.67
N GLY A 79 -7.37 -19.67 -5.00
CA GLY A 79 -8.43 -19.67 -3.98
C GLY A 79 -8.05 -18.82 -2.77
N PHE A 80 -6.81 -18.96 -2.30
CA PHE A 80 -6.24 -18.16 -1.21
C PHE A 80 -6.24 -16.68 -1.58
N LEU A 81 -5.67 -16.31 -2.73
CA LEU A 81 -5.58 -14.94 -3.21
C LEU A 81 -6.97 -14.28 -3.28
N ARG A 82 -7.97 -14.98 -3.82
CA ARG A 82 -9.34 -14.48 -3.89
C ARG A 82 -9.94 -14.24 -2.51
N ALA A 83 -9.80 -15.20 -1.59
CA ALA A 83 -10.34 -15.07 -0.23
C ALA A 83 -9.64 -13.95 0.55
N PHE A 84 -8.32 -13.87 0.44
CA PHE A 84 -7.50 -12.85 1.08
C PHE A 84 -7.86 -11.45 0.58
N ARG A 85 -7.98 -11.26 -0.75
CA ARG A 85 -8.41 -9.98 -1.33
C ARG A 85 -9.82 -9.58 -0.87
N ALA A 86 -10.77 -10.52 -0.89
CA ALA A 86 -12.13 -10.26 -0.42
C ALA A 86 -12.17 -9.83 1.06
N ALA A 87 -11.32 -10.42 1.91
CA ALA A 87 -11.24 -10.07 3.33
C ALA A 87 -10.64 -8.67 3.58
N HIS A 88 -9.84 -8.14 2.64
CA HIS A 88 -9.16 -6.84 2.76
C HIS A 88 -9.73 -5.78 1.80
N GLN A 89 -10.86 -6.07 1.15
CA GLN A 89 -11.48 -5.17 0.19
C GLN A 89 -12.17 -4.01 0.94
N LEU A 90 -11.86 -2.77 0.55
CA LEU A 90 -12.49 -1.59 1.15
C LEU A 90 -13.91 -1.34 0.63
N ASN A 91 -14.15 -1.59 -0.67
CA ASN A 91 -15.45 -1.39 -1.31
C ASN A 91 -16.07 -2.74 -1.68
N PRO A 92 -17.24 -3.13 -1.16
CA PRO A 92 -17.84 -4.45 -1.40
C PRO A 92 -18.39 -4.64 -2.83
N VAL A 93 -18.40 -3.61 -3.67
CA VAL A 93 -18.89 -3.72 -5.05
C VAL A 93 -17.91 -4.56 -5.89
N ALA A 94 -18.42 -5.58 -6.59
CA ALA A 94 -17.64 -6.61 -7.28
C ALA A 94 -16.66 -6.10 -8.37
N HIS A 95 -16.80 -4.85 -8.79
CA HIS A 95 -15.96 -4.22 -9.82
C HIS A 95 -15.33 -2.91 -9.34
N ALA A 96 -15.41 -2.61 -8.05
CA ALA A 96 -14.69 -1.48 -7.48
C ALA A 96 -13.18 -1.71 -7.59
N ARG A 97 -12.44 -0.63 -7.78
CA ARG A 97 -10.97 -0.69 -7.78
C ARG A 97 -10.49 -1.08 -6.38
N GLU A 98 -9.56 -2.01 -6.31
CA GLU A 98 -8.90 -2.37 -5.07
C GLU A 98 -7.73 -1.43 -4.78
N VAL A 99 -7.45 -1.25 -3.49
CA VAL A 99 -6.45 -0.30 -3.00
C VAL A 99 -5.25 -1.05 -2.42
N CYS A 100 -4.05 -0.65 -2.83
CA CYS A 100 -2.80 -1.10 -2.25
C CYS A 100 -2.69 -0.58 -0.81
N VAL A 101 -2.50 -1.48 0.16
CA VAL A 101 -2.47 -1.12 1.59
C VAL A 101 -1.26 -0.25 1.97
N LEU A 102 -0.20 -0.24 1.15
CA LEU A 102 1.02 0.51 1.42
C LEU A 102 1.02 1.94 0.86
N CYS A 103 0.57 2.14 -0.38
CA CYS A 103 0.65 3.46 -1.03
C CYS A 103 -0.71 4.13 -1.26
N GLY A 104 -1.83 3.45 -0.98
CA GLY A 104 -3.17 3.93 -1.26
C GLY A 104 -3.53 3.96 -2.75
N GLY A 105 -2.62 3.59 -3.66
CA GLY A 105 -2.87 3.52 -5.10
C GLY A 105 -3.64 2.27 -5.52
N PRO A 106 -3.88 2.08 -6.83
CA PRO A 106 -4.59 0.89 -7.32
C PRO A 106 -3.75 -0.37 -7.08
N LEU A 107 -4.40 -1.44 -6.65
CA LEU A 107 -3.74 -2.73 -6.43
C LEU A 107 -3.20 -3.34 -7.74
N GLY A 108 -3.84 -3.03 -8.87
CA GLY A 108 -3.44 -3.46 -10.22
C GLY A 108 -4.25 -4.66 -10.73
N GLN A 109 -3.92 -5.11 -11.95
CA GLN A 109 -4.65 -6.16 -12.67
C GLN A 109 -4.16 -7.58 -12.32
N THR A 110 -2.93 -7.70 -11.84
CA THR A 110 -2.32 -8.96 -11.38
C THR A 110 -1.90 -8.84 -9.92
N PRO A 111 -2.86 -8.61 -9.00
CA PRO A 111 -2.52 -8.44 -7.60
C PRO A 111 -1.99 -9.76 -7.05
N GLU A 112 -0.77 -9.73 -6.52
CA GLU A 112 -0.20 -10.83 -5.73
C GLU A 112 -0.33 -10.48 -4.25
N VAL A 113 -0.32 -11.51 -3.41
CA VAL A 113 -0.16 -11.33 -1.96
C VAL A 113 1.32 -11.42 -1.67
N ASP A 114 1.83 -10.37 -1.06
CA ASP A 114 3.26 -10.20 -0.83
C ASP A 114 3.60 -10.24 0.65
N HIS A 115 4.89 -10.33 0.96
CA HIS A 115 5.40 -10.52 2.31
C HIS A 115 5.93 -9.21 2.88
N TRP A 116 5.37 -8.72 4.00
CA TRP A 116 5.84 -7.48 4.63
C TRP A 116 7.29 -7.56 5.10
N ILE A 117 7.68 -8.68 5.70
CA ILE A 117 9.07 -9.02 6.00
C ILE A 117 9.53 -10.04 4.98
N ALA A 118 10.66 -9.75 4.35
CA ALA A 118 11.33 -10.62 3.39
C ALA A 118 11.50 -12.06 3.91
N VAL A 119 10.88 -13.01 3.20
CA VAL A 119 10.91 -14.44 3.54
C VAL A 119 12.28 -15.07 3.28
N SER A 120 13.14 -14.40 2.50
CA SER A 120 14.51 -14.79 2.26
C SER A 120 15.33 -14.89 3.55
N ALA A 121 15.05 -14.03 4.54
CA ALA A 121 15.64 -14.05 5.87
C ALA A 121 14.82 -14.88 6.88
N PHE A 122 13.49 -14.90 6.74
CA PHE A 122 12.57 -15.57 7.66
C PHE A 122 11.58 -16.48 6.91
N PRO A 123 11.98 -17.68 6.47
CA PRO A 123 11.15 -18.52 5.59
C PRO A 123 9.79 -18.88 6.18
N LEU A 124 9.69 -19.00 7.52
CA LEU A 124 8.40 -19.25 8.19
C LEU A 124 7.33 -18.22 7.85
N LEU A 125 7.73 -16.97 7.64
CA LEU A 125 6.82 -15.87 7.34
C LEU A 125 6.17 -15.98 5.97
N SER A 126 6.64 -16.90 5.10
CA SER A 126 5.93 -17.22 3.87
C SER A 126 4.49 -17.61 4.15
N VAL A 127 4.21 -18.35 5.22
CA VAL A 127 2.87 -18.89 5.51
C VAL A 127 2.16 -18.19 6.68
N CYS A 128 2.71 -17.09 7.19
CA CYS A 128 2.13 -16.34 8.30
C CYS A 128 1.20 -15.23 7.80
N ALA A 129 -0.10 -15.32 8.11
CA ALA A 129 -1.11 -14.35 7.66
C ALA A 129 -0.77 -12.90 8.04
N ASP A 130 -0.22 -12.68 9.23
CA ASP A 130 0.20 -11.34 9.69
C ASP A 130 1.29 -10.72 8.80
N ASN A 131 2.07 -11.54 8.09
CA ASN A 131 3.11 -11.06 7.18
C ASN A 131 2.62 -10.88 5.74
N LEU A 132 1.34 -11.14 5.45
CA LEU A 132 0.81 -11.11 4.08
C LEU A 132 0.08 -9.80 3.80
N LEU A 133 0.36 -9.18 2.66
CA LEU A 133 -0.19 -7.88 2.27
C LEU A 133 -0.75 -7.91 0.83
N PRO A 134 -1.90 -7.27 0.56
CA PRO A 134 -2.34 -6.95 -0.78
C PRO A 134 -1.66 -5.64 -1.20
N ILE A 135 -0.60 -5.74 -2.00
CA ILE A 135 0.14 -4.58 -2.49
C ILE A 135 0.26 -4.56 -4.01
N CYS A 136 0.43 -3.35 -4.57
CA CYS A 136 0.63 -3.18 -6.01
C CYS A 136 2.06 -3.56 -6.42
N GLY A 137 2.23 -3.94 -7.69
CA GLY A 137 3.54 -4.35 -8.22
C GLY A 137 4.63 -3.28 -8.16
N GLU A 138 4.26 -1.99 -8.11
CA GLU A 138 5.26 -0.92 -7.89
C GLU A 138 5.73 -0.89 -6.43
N CYS A 139 4.88 -1.23 -5.44
CA CYS A 139 5.37 -1.36 -4.06
C CYS A 139 6.24 -2.61 -3.88
N ASN A 140 5.87 -3.73 -4.51
CA ASN A 140 6.65 -4.98 -4.56
C ASN A 140 7.86 -4.92 -5.53
N SER A 141 8.26 -3.74 -6.00
CA SER A 141 9.44 -3.69 -6.87
C SER A 141 10.71 -3.72 -6.02
N THR A 142 11.81 -4.22 -6.60
CA THR A 142 13.13 -4.22 -5.95
C THR A 142 13.68 -2.82 -5.65
N SER A 143 13.11 -1.79 -6.27
CA SER A 143 13.42 -0.39 -6.00
C SER A 143 12.64 0.21 -4.82
N ASN A 144 11.68 -0.53 -4.27
CA ASN A 144 10.83 -0.10 -3.16
C ASN A 144 10.92 -1.09 -2.00
N GLU A 145 9.89 -1.90 -1.74
CA GLU A 145 9.89 -2.89 -0.65
C GLU A 145 10.75 -4.10 -1.05
N GLY A 146 10.24 -5.05 -1.83
CA GLY A 146 11.02 -6.18 -2.32
C GLY A 146 11.67 -7.00 -1.18
N ASP A 147 13.00 -6.99 -1.10
CA ASP A 147 13.74 -7.66 -0.01
C ASP A 147 14.28 -6.66 1.04
N GLN A 148 13.85 -5.40 1.02
CA GLN A 148 14.32 -4.37 1.95
C GLN A 148 13.82 -4.66 3.38
N PRO A 149 14.69 -4.54 4.40
CA PRO A 149 14.29 -4.84 5.77
C PRO A 149 13.38 -3.75 6.35
N VAL A 150 12.17 -4.13 6.76
CA VAL A 150 11.22 -3.29 7.52
C VAL A 150 11.43 -3.39 9.05
N HIS A 151 12.69 -3.50 9.46
CA HIS A 151 13.12 -3.51 10.86
C HIS A 151 14.60 -3.15 10.98
N THR A 152 15.02 -2.68 12.14
CA THR A 152 16.44 -2.46 12.46
C THR A 152 16.90 -3.51 13.46
N GLN A 153 17.67 -4.51 13.01
CA GLN A 153 18.18 -5.58 13.90
C GLN A 153 17.09 -6.30 14.71
N GLY A 154 15.94 -6.56 14.10
CA GLY A 154 14.78 -7.19 14.74
C GLY A 154 13.96 -6.25 15.64
N VAL A 155 14.21 -4.94 15.58
CA VAL A 155 13.40 -3.91 16.26
C VAL A 155 12.51 -3.20 15.24
N PHE A 156 11.23 -3.11 15.54
CA PHE A 156 10.21 -2.62 14.62
C PHE A 156 9.75 -1.19 14.94
N ASP A 157 10.20 -0.57 16.02
CA ASP A 157 9.64 0.69 16.56
C ASP A 157 9.49 1.80 15.52
N ASP A 158 10.43 1.91 14.58
CA ASP A 158 10.45 2.94 13.53
C ASP A 158 9.73 2.54 12.24
N TRP A 159 8.82 1.56 12.28
CA TRP A 159 8.11 1.06 11.10
C TRP A 159 6.60 0.97 11.33
N PHE A 160 5.81 1.37 10.34
CA PHE A 160 4.40 0.98 10.32
C PHE A 160 4.27 -0.47 9.87
N HIS A 161 3.31 -1.18 10.46
CA HIS A 161 2.81 -2.43 9.91
C HIS A 161 1.39 -2.19 9.41
N PRO A 162 1.05 -2.54 8.16
CA PRO A 162 -0.23 -2.14 7.56
C PRO A 162 -1.49 -2.49 8.37
N TYR A 163 -1.47 -3.61 9.09
CA TYR A 163 -2.58 -4.07 9.93
C TYR A 163 -2.33 -3.97 11.44
N LEU A 164 -1.10 -4.20 11.91
CA LEU A 164 -0.79 -4.30 13.34
C LEU A 164 -0.39 -2.97 13.98
N ARG A 165 0.05 -2.01 13.16
CA ARG A 165 0.32 -0.61 13.54
C ARG A 165 0.14 0.27 12.30
N PRO A 166 -1.11 0.51 11.86
CA PRO A 166 -1.39 1.21 10.61
C PRO A 166 -0.93 2.67 10.70
N GLY A 167 -0.45 3.21 9.57
CA GLY A 167 -0.12 4.63 9.46
C GLY A 167 -1.33 5.55 9.24
N HIS A 168 -2.54 4.98 9.13
CA HIS A 168 -3.76 5.79 8.93
C HIS A 168 -3.94 6.79 10.07
N GLY A 169 -4.09 8.08 9.74
CA GLY A 169 -4.16 9.19 10.70
C GLY A 169 -2.81 9.70 11.21
N ALA A 170 -1.77 8.86 11.18
CA ALA A 170 -0.41 9.25 11.56
C ALA A 170 0.34 10.01 10.43
N LEU A 171 -0.10 9.85 9.18
CA LEU A 171 0.42 10.58 8.04
C LEU A 171 -0.43 11.82 7.74
N HIS A 172 0.24 12.96 7.59
CA HIS A 172 -0.31 14.19 7.05
C HIS A 172 0.29 14.45 5.67
N LEU A 173 -0.57 14.50 4.65
CA LEU A 173 -0.18 14.93 3.31
C LEU A 173 -0.41 16.42 3.20
N ASP A 174 0.63 17.15 2.85
CA ASP A 174 0.56 18.56 2.51
C ASP A 174 1.00 18.74 1.06
N TYR A 175 0.78 19.94 0.51
CA TYR A 175 1.16 20.24 -0.85
C TYR A 175 1.91 21.58 -0.94
N VAL A 176 2.89 21.62 -1.82
CA VAL A 176 3.70 22.81 -2.07
C VAL A 176 3.29 23.37 -3.43
N LEU A 177 2.59 24.50 -3.43
CA LEU A 177 2.00 25.10 -4.62
C LEU A 177 3.05 25.44 -5.70
N GLN A 178 4.21 25.95 -5.30
CA GLN A 178 5.27 26.41 -6.21
C GLN A 178 5.85 25.27 -7.06
N THR A 179 5.93 24.07 -6.49
CA THR A 179 6.48 22.87 -7.14
C THR A 179 5.40 21.87 -7.56
N GLN A 180 4.15 22.14 -7.19
CA GLN A 180 2.99 21.26 -7.31
C GLN A 180 3.32 19.85 -6.79
N SER A 181 3.94 19.78 -5.62
CA SER A 181 4.41 18.52 -5.03
C SER A 181 3.69 18.20 -3.73
N ILE A 182 3.45 16.92 -3.50
CA ILE A 182 2.99 16.39 -2.23
C ILE A 182 4.19 16.16 -1.31
N THR A 183 4.05 16.58 -0.06
CA THR A 183 4.93 16.20 1.03
C THR A 183 4.19 15.26 1.97
N CYS A 184 4.94 14.42 2.67
CA CYS A 184 4.43 13.49 3.65
C CYS A 184 5.12 13.78 4.98
N ALA A 185 4.34 14.15 5.99
CA ALA A 185 4.83 14.42 7.33
C ALA A 185 4.07 13.55 8.36
N ALA A 186 4.66 13.40 9.54
CA ALA A 186 3.95 12.79 10.65
C ALA A 186 3.02 13.82 11.31
N THR A 187 1.80 13.39 11.66
CA THR A 187 0.87 14.19 12.47
C THR A 187 1.43 14.41 13.88
N ASP A 188 2.08 13.37 14.43
CA ASP A 188 2.70 13.38 15.76
C ASP A 188 4.21 13.16 15.67
N ALA A 189 4.97 13.85 16.53
CA ALA A 189 6.43 13.73 16.57
C ALA A 189 6.91 12.28 16.81
N ALA A 190 6.12 11.49 17.56
CA ALA A 190 6.40 10.09 17.86
C ALA A 190 6.38 9.18 16.61
N ASP A 191 5.77 9.62 15.51
CA ASP A 191 5.67 8.86 14.25
C ASP A 191 6.66 9.33 13.17
N THR A 192 7.46 10.36 13.44
CA THR A 192 8.40 10.97 12.47
C THR A 192 9.32 9.94 11.82
N ALA A 193 9.93 9.06 12.62
CA ALA A 193 10.81 8.01 12.11
C ALA A 193 10.05 7.01 11.22
N ARG A 194 8.83 6.64 11.62
CA ARG A 194 7.97 5.70 10.88
C ARG A 194 7.56 6.25 9.52
N VAL A 195 7.12 7.50 9.48
CA VAL A 195 6.74 8.19 8.24
C VAL A 195 7.96 8.34 7.33
N THR A 196 9.10 8.76 7.88
CA THR A 196 10.35 8.91 7.10
C THR A 196 10.79 7.59 6.48
N ASN A 197 10.76 6.50 7.25
CA ASN A 197 11.12 5.18 6.77
C ASN A 197 10.16 4.67 5.70
N LEU A 198 8.84 4.85 5.90
CA LEU A 198 7.83 4.43 4.94
C LEU A 198 7.94 5.21 3.61
N ASP A 199 8.10 6.54 3.69
CA ASP A 199 8.27 7.38 2.50
C ASP A 199 9.55 7.01 1.74
N LYS A 200 10.66 6.82 2.45
CA LYS A 200 11.93 6.40 1.84
C LYS A 200 11.83 5.01 1.20
N LEU A 201 11.15 4.07 1.86
CA LEU A 201 10.98 2.70 1.36
C LEU A 201 10.18 2.67 0.05
N LEU A 202 9.12 3.46 -0.04
CA LEU A 202 8.13 3.35 -1.11
C LEU A 202 8.13 4.53 -2.09
N ASN A 203 8.98 5.52 -1.85
CA ASN A 203 9.04 6.79 -2.56
C ASN A 203 7.67 7.49 -2.61
N LEU A 204 6.93 7.51 -1.50
CA LEU A 204 5.52 7.92 -1.46
C LEU A 204 5.31 9.36 -1.92
N ALA A 205 6.06 10.32 -1.38
CA ALA A 205 5.94 11.74 -1.72
C ALA A 205 6.15 11.98 -3.23
N SER A 206 7.12 11.30 -3.83
CA SER A 206 7.38 11.37 -5.28
C SER A 206 6.23 10.78 -6.10
N ARG A 207 5.73 9.59 -5.71
CA ARG A 207 4.64 8.90 -6.41
C ARG A 207 3.32 9.64 -6.27
N TRP A 208 3.00 10.13 -5.08
CA TRP A 208 1.83 10.95 -4.83
C TRP A 208 1.92 12.31 -5.53
N THR A 209 3.10 12.91 -5.63
CA THR A 209 3.31 14.11 -6.47
C THR A 209 2.96 13.85 -7.94
N ARG A 210 3.38 12.69 -8.49
CA ARG A 210 3.05 12.32 -9.87
C ARG A 210 1.55 12.17 -10.08
N GLU A 211 0.86 11.50 -9.17
CA GLU A 211 -0.60 11.36 -9.21
C GLU A 211 -1.30 12.73 -9.09
N PHE A 212 -0.89 13.55 -8.12
CA PHE A 212 -1.41 14.90 -7.91
C PHE A 212 -1.31 15.74 -9.19
N LYS A 213 -0.13 15.76 -9.83
CA LYS A 213 0.09 16.51 -11.08
C LYS A 213 -0.76 15.98 -12.23
N ALA A 214 -0.86 14.66 -12.37
CA ALA A 214 -1.65 14.04 -13.42
C ALA A 214 -3.14 14.39 -13.30
N GLU A 215 -3.71 14.28 -12.10
CA GLU A 215 -5.12 14.59 -11.86
C GLU A 215 -5.37 16.09 -11.92
N TYR A 216 -4.46 16.94 -11.44
CA TYR A 216 -4.52 18.39 -11.63
C TYR A 216 -4.60 18.76 -13.12
N ALA A 217 -3.69 18.23 -13.94
CA ALA A 217 -3.65 18.50 -15.38
C ALA A 217 -4.91 18.00 -16.09
N LYS A 218 -5.49 16.87 -15.65
CA LYS A 218 -6.78 16.38 -16.13
C LYS A 218 -7.91 17.35 -15.84
N GLN A 219 -8.02 17.89 -14.63
CA GLN A 219 -9.06 18.86 -14.29
C GLN A 219 -8.92 20.16 -15.10
N GLN A 220 -7.69 20.66 -15.27
CA GLN A 220 -7.41 21.80 -16.14
C GLN A 220 -7.83 21.52 -17.60
N SER A 221 -7.51 20.34 -18.13
CA SER A 221 -7.90 19.92 -19.49
C SER A 221 -9.42 19.85 -19.67
N VAL A 222 -10.15 19.39 -18.66
CA VAL A 222 -11.63 19.37 -18.65
C VAL A 222 -12.17 20.79 -18.78
N LEU A 223 -11.65 21.74 -18.01
CA LEU A 223 -12.08 23.15 -18.05
C LEU A 223 -11.73 23.80 -19.39
N ILE A 224 -10.53 23.60 -19.92
CA ILE A 224 -10.13 24.08 -21.26
C ILE A 224 -11.08 23.53 -22.34
N GLY A 225 -11.42 22.23 -22.28
CA GLY A 225 -12.37 21.63 -23.20
C GLY A 225 -13.79 22.17 -23.06
N ARG A 226 -14.20 22.61 -21.87
CA ARG A 226 -15.48 23.32 -21.67
C ARG A 226 -15.40 24.75 -22.23
N GLU A 227 -14.31 25.46 -22.05
CA GLU A 227 -14.10 26.81 -22.57
C GLU A 227 -14.14 26.85 -24.10
N ARG A 228 -13.39 25.97 -24.78
CA ARG A 228 -13.45 25.84 -26.25
C ARG A 228 -14.87 25.63 -26.79
N ARG A 229 -15.68 24.85 -26.07
CA ARG A 229 -17.09 24.61 -26.43
C ARG A 229 -17.96 25.85 -26.21
N ARG A 230 -17.66 26.68 -25.21
CA ARG A 230 -18.35 27.97 -24.99
C ARG A 230 -18.03 28.96 -26.10
N ILE A 231 -16.76 29.12 -26.44
CA ILE A 231 -16.29 29.98 -27.54
C ILE A 231 -16.99 29.59 -28.85
N ALA A 232 -16.99 28.29 -29.19
CA ALA A 232 -17.67 27.79 -30.39
C ALA A 232 -19.18 28.05 -30.42
N ARG A 233 -19.80 28.31 -29.27
CA ARG A 233 -21.23 28.61 -29.10
C ARG A 233 -21.51 30.10 -28.87
N GLY A 234 -20.48 30.97 -28.88
CA GLY A 234 -20.62 32.39 -28.56
C GLY A 234 -21.08 32.65 -27.12
N GLN A 235 -20.75 31.75 -26.18
CA GLN A 235 -21.08 31.90 -24.76
C GLN A 235 -20.00 32.71 -24.04
N ALA A 236 -20.38 33.34 -22.93
CA ALA A 236 -19.43 34.04 -22.07
C ALA A 236 -18.40 33.07 -21.44
N GLU A 237 -17.19 33.59 -21.20
CA GLU A 237 -16.09 32.89 -20.53
C GLU A 237 -16.49 32.31 -19.17
N HIS A 238 -15.77 31.30 -18.69
CA HIS A 238 -15.98 30.81 -17.32
C HIS A 238 -15.71 31.88 -16.26
N THR A 239 -16.65 31.98 -15.32
CA THR A 239 -16.47 32.76 -14.09
C THR A 239 -15.75 31.95 -13.02
N GLN A 240 -15.14 32.63 -12.04
CA GLN A 240 -14.56 31.95 -10.87
C GLN A 240 -15.59 31.12 -10.10
N ALA A 241 -16.85 31.57 -10.04
CA ALA A 241 -17.92 30.85 -9.39
C ALA A 241 -18.22 29.51 -10.08
N GLU A 242 -18.22 29.46 -11.40
CA GLU A 242 -18.42 28.23 -12.17
C GLU A 242 -17.23 27.27 -12.05
N ILE A 243 -16.01 27.80 -12.05
CA ILE A 243 -14.80 27.00 -11.81
C ILE A 243 -14.85 26.38 -10.42
N ARG A 244 -15.15 27.18 -9.39
CA ARG A 244 -15.28 26.71 -8.01
C ARG A 244 -16.41 25.68 -7.87
N ALA A 245 -17.56 25.90 -8.51
CA ALA A 245 -18.67 24.96 -8.48
C ALA A 245 -18.28 23.60 -9.08
N HIS A 246 -17.57 23.59 -10.23
CA HIS A 246 -17.03 22.35 -10.81
C HIS A 246 -16.09 21.63 -9.82
N LEU A 247 -15.17 22.38 -9.20
CA LEU A 247 -14.21 21.81 -8.26
C LEU A 247 -14.86 21.25 -6.98
N LEU A 248 -15.90 21.91 -6.48
CA LEU A 248 -16.70 21.39 -5.37
C LEU A 248 -17.42 20.09 -5.75
N THR A 249 -17.98 20.00 -6.97
CA THR A 249 -18.55 18.73 -7.46
C THR A 249 -17.50 17.63 -7.50
N VAL A 250 -16.28 17.91 -7.98
CA VAL A 250 -15.18 16.93 -7.97
C VAL A 250 -14.83 16.48 -6.55
N GLN A 251 -14.82 17.40 -5.58
CA GLN A 251 -14.57 17.09 -4.18
C GLN A 251 -15.69 16.23 -3.56
N ASP A 252 -16.95 16.56 -3.82
CA ASP A 252 -18.12 15.86 -3.30
C ASP A 252 -18.27 14.44 -3.88
N GLU A 253 -17.73 14.22 -5.09
CA GLU A 253 -17.70 12.92 -5.76
C GLU A 253 -16.53 12.02 -5.30
N LEU A 254 -15.65 12.49 -4.43
CA LEU A 254 -14.55 11.66 -3.90
C LEU A 254 -15.11 10.53 -3.01
N VAL A 255 -14.66 9.31 -3.31
CA VAL A 255 -15.03 8.11 -2.55
C VAL A 255 -13.83 7.63 -1.73
N ALA A 256 -14.00 7.48 -0.42
CA ALA A 256 -12.92 7.11 0.52
C ALA A 256 -12.25 5.76 0.21
N THR A 257 -12.97 4.87 -0.46
CA THR A 257 -12.50 3.53 -0.81
C THR A 257 -11.81 3.46 -2.18
N GLU A 258 -11.74 4.57 -2.92
CA GLU A 258 -11.09 4.61 -4.24
C GLU A 258 -9.57 4.84 -4.10
N PRO A 259 -8.77 4.35 -5.06
CA PRO A 259 -7.34 4.62 -5.09
C PRO A 259 -7.01 6.11 -5.03
N PHE A 260 -5.94 6.42 -4.30
CA PHE A 260 -5.39 7.77 -4.12
C PHE A 260 -6.35 8.78 -3.49
N HIS A 261 -7.40 8.32 -2.79
CA HIS A 261 -8.37 9.19 -2.11
C HIS A 261 -7.71 10.33 -1.32
N GLU A 262 -6.71 10.02 -0.50
CA GLU A 262 -6.00 11.01 0.32
C GLU A 262 -5.27 12.07 -0.53
N VAL A 263 -4.66 11.65 -1.64
CA VAL A 263 -3.98 12.57 -2.58
C VAL A 263 -5.01 13.45 -3.29
N HIS A 264 -6.12 12.86 -3.74
CA HIS A 264 -7.20 13.60 -4.42
C HIS A 264 -7.90 14.58 -3.49
N ARG A 265 -8.02 14.25 -2.20
CA ARG A 265 -8.54 15.17 -1.17
C ARG A 265 -7.66 16.41 -1.02
N VAL A 266 -6.34 16.22 -0.93
CA VAL A 266 -5.36 17.33 -0.88
C VAL A 266 -5.39 18.13 -2.18
N LEU A 267 -5.48 17.46 -3.34
CA LEU A 267 -5.65 18.11 -4.64
C LEU A 267 -6.89 19.00 -4.70
N CYS A 268 -8.05 18.52 -4.25
CA CYS A 268 -9.27 19.31 -4.23
C CYS A 268 -9.12 20.56 -3.37
N ALA A 269 -8.52 20.44 -2.18
CA ALA A 269 -8.23 21.58 -1.31
C ALA A 269 -7.32 22.61 -2.02
N ALA A 270 -6.24 22.15 -2.66
CA ALA A 270 -5.32 23.00 -3.41
C ALA A 270 -5.98 23.73 -4.59
N MET A 271 -6.82 23.04 -5.36
CA MET A 271 -7.52 23.64 -6.51
C MET A 271 -8.57 24.67 -6.07
N LEU A 272 -9.15 24.51 -4.87
CA LEU A 272 -10.18 25.40 -4.32
C LEU A 272 -9.63 26.68 -3.68
N GLU A 273 -8.31 26.83 -3.57
CA GLU A 273 -7.70 28.07 -3.11
C GLU A 273 -8.07 29.25 -4.01
N GLN A 274 -8.39 30.39 -3.40
CA GLN A 274 -8.86 31.57 -4.13
C GLN A 274 -7.84 32.07 -5.17
N SER A 275 -6.55 32.06 -4.82
CA SER A 275 -5.45 32.39 -5.72
C SER A 275 -5.41 31.46 -6.93
N ARG A 276 -5.65 30.17 -6.71
CA ARG A 276 -5.58 29.16 -7.76
C ARG A 276 -6.77 29.24 -8.71
N VAL A 277 -7.98 29.41 -8.17
CA VAL A 277 -9.22 29.61 -8.95
C VAL A 277 -9.10 30.88 -9.82
N ALA A 278 -8.63 31.98 -9.25
CA ALA A 278 -8.42 33.23 -9.99
C ALA A 278 -7.43 33.03 -11.16
N ALA A 279 -6.32 32.35 -10.90
CA ALA A 279 -5.31 32.13 -11.92
C ALA A 279 -5.78 31.14 -13.02
N TRP A 280 -6.57 30.12 -12.69
CA TRP A 280 -7.24 29.29 -13.71
C TRP A 280 -8.22 30.08 -14.57
N GLN A 281 -8.97 31.01 -13.99
CA GLN A 281 -9.84 31.89 -14.78
C GLN A 281 -9.03 32.69 -15.80
N THR A 282 -7.91 33.29 -15.38
CA THR A 282 -7.01 34.01 -16.28
C THR A 282 -6.46 33.11 -17.39
N GLU A 283 -6.00 31.90 -17.05
CA GLU A 283 -5.52 30.92 -18.03
C GLU A 283 -6.59 30.51 -19.05
N LEU A 284 -7.85 30.35 -18.61
CA LEU A 284 -8.97 30.03 -19.50
C LEU A 284 -9.33 31.19 -20.44
N GLY A 285 -9.25 32.45 -19.97
CA GLY A 285 -9.46 33.63 -20.82
C GLY A 285 -8.41 33.82 -21.92
N LEU A 286 -7.31 33.07 -21.88
CA LEU A 286 -6.29 33.03 -22.93
C LEU A 286 -6.55 31.93 -23.97
N VAL A 287 -7.57 31.10 -23.78
CA VAL A 287 -7.95 30.05 -24.74
C VAL A 287 -8.60 30.72 -25.96
N THR A 288 -8.07 30.43 -27.14
CA THR A 288 -8.60 30.90 -28.43
C THR A 288 -9.28 29.79 -29.24
#